data_AF-A0A8T2J981-F1
#
_entry.id   AF-A0A8T2J981-F1
#
_cell.length_a   1.000
_cell.length_b   1.000
_cell.length_c   1.000
_cell.angle_alpha   90.00
_cell.angle_beta   90.00
_cell.angle_gamma   90.00
#
_symmetry.space_group_name_H-M   'P 1'
#
loop_
_entity.id
_entity.type
_entity.pdbx_description
1 polymer ?
#
loop_
_entity_poly.entity_id
_entity_poly.type
_entity_poly.pdbx_seq_one_letter_code
_entity_poly.pdbx_strand_id
1 'polypeptide(L)'
;MTKTMAEERRLQLEQYLQQIVSDPVLTSSEMFIEYFKKLQMDTFNMPTVQIILRVFLPDGSPVELNIQTSDNAERVLQAAIYRLSVSRELTEYFSLFITHKEANGPFTVVKRIAGFELPFLTIWNLEDDLFQIEIRKWYMTPSTDAMLMGSSNAIHLLYIQAVQEFQMNWTRPTKEQKQELESLLEKGNKCEFLELTQKVEFYGYLQVGSCTSNYPEPDSEVTVSIGSNEMNCCFQTPGGHTENLRLNIKDLNCWHVNLFQPKKPEVLSTNHQQLEFKFQYGQGSSPRWITIRTGQAFLLSTYLKKILLEFPVQKFKEELEIVSFKDLRC
;
A
#
# COMPACT_ATOMS: atom_id res chain seq x y z
N MET A 1 18.77 -33.38 -13.46
CA MET A 1 18.26 -32.45 -12.42
C MET A 1 16.89 -32.96 -12.02
N THR A 2 16.64 -33.29 -10.76
CA THR A 2 15.31 -33.78 -10.33
C THR A 2 14.34 -32.59 -10.21
N LYS A 3 13.04 -32.85 -10.34
CA LYS A 3 11.98 -31.83 -10.22
C LYS A 3 12.10 -31.05 -8.88
N THR A 4 12.41 -31.77 -7.81
CA THR A 4 12.64 -31.21 -6.47
C THR A 4 13.83 -30.25 -6.40
N MET A 5 14.96 -30.57 -7.06
CA MET A 5 16.13 -29.68 -7.09
C MET A 5 15.86 -28.39 -7.91
N ALA A 6 14.99 -28.46 -8.92
CA ALA A 6 14.59 -27.29 -9.70
C ALA A 6 13.65 -26.38 -8.90
N GLU A 7 12.71 -26.97 -8.14
CA GLU A 7 11.82 -26.25 -7.22
C GLU A 7 12.61 -25.56 -6.10
N GLU A 8 13.58 -26.24 -5.48
CA GLU A 8 14.47 -25.65 -4.46
C GLU A 8 15.27 -24.46 -5.02
N ARG A 9 15.83 -24.59 -6.22
CA ARG A 9 16.57 -23.48 -6.87
C ARG A 9 15.68 -22.30 -7.20
N ARG A 10 14.46 -22.55 -7.68
CA ARG A 10 13.49 -21.49 -7.97
C ARG A 10 13.13 -20.72 -6.70
N LEU A 11 12.90 -21.44 -5.60
CA LEU A 11 12.61 -20.83 -4.30
C LEU A 11 13.77 -19.97 -3.80
N GLN A 12 15.01 -20.47 -3.89
CA GLN A 12 16.21 -19.71 -3.50
C GLN A 12 16.38 -18.43 -4.35
N LEU A 13 16.13 -18.52 -5.66
CA LEU A 13 16.18 -17.36 -6.55
C LEU A 13 15.11 -16.32 -6.18
N GLU A 14 13.89 -16.77 -5.92
CA GLU A 14 12.78 -15.91 -5.51
C GLU A 14 13.11 -15.18 -4.19
N GLN A 15 13.66 -15.90 -3.21
CA GLN A 15 14.12 -15.33 -1.95
C GLN A 15 15.23 -14.30 -2.14
N TYR A 16 16.21 -14.61 -2.98
CA TYR A 16 17.29 -13.68 -3.30
C TYR A 16 16.78 -12.40 -3.97
N LEU A 17 15.86 -12.53 -4.93
CA LEU A 17 15.24 -11.37 -5.59
C LEU A 17 14.42 -10.53 -4.60
N GLN A 18 13.65 -11.18 -3.71
CA GLN A 18 12.91 -10.50 -2.64
C GLN A 18 13.82 -9.72 -1.68
N GLN A 19 15.01 -10.25 -1.38
CA GLN A 19 16.01 -9.55 -0.56
C GLN A 19 16.56 -8.32 -1.28
N ILE A 20 16.92 -8.44 -2.56
CA ILE A 20 17.44 -7.30 -3.33
C ILE A 20 16.43 -6.15 -3.37
N VAL A 21 15.16 -6.44 -3.68
CA VAL A 21 14.11 -5.41 -3.77
C VAL A 21 13.71 -4.83 -2.40
N SER A 22 14.19 -5.42 -1.30
CA SER A 22 13.95 -4.92 0.05
C SER A 22 15.01 -3.93 0.51
N ASP A 23 16.17 -3.85 -0.15
CA ASP A 23 17.24 -2.89 0.17
C ASP A 23 16.99 -1.53 -0.53
N PRO A 24 16.68 -0.46 0.23
CA PRO A 24 16.45 0.87 -0.36
C PRO A 24 17.67 1.42 -1.10
N VAL A 25 18.90 1.11 -0.64
CA VAL A 25 20.13 1.61 -1.27
C VAL A 25 20.30 1.00 -2.65
N LEU A 26 20.01 -0.30 -2.79
CA LEU A 26 20.08 -0.98 -4.08
C LEU A 26 18.97 -0.51 -5.01
N THR A 27 17.72 -0.47 -4.52
CA THR A 27 16.56 -0.12 -5.35
C THR A 27 16.56 1.33 -5.84
N SER A 28 17.24 2.24 -5.14
CA SER A 28 17.49 3.62 -5.57
C SER A 28 18.77 3.82 -6.38
N SER A 29 19.59 2.77 -6.57
CA SER A 29 20.82 2.89 -7.36
C SER A 29 20.52 2.99 -8.86
N GLU A 30 21.28 3.85 -9.56
CA GLU A 30 21.12 4.05 -11.00
C GLU A 30 21.28 2.75 -11.80
N MET A 31 22.24 1.91 -11.41
CA MET A 31 22.47 0.61 -12.04
C MET A 31 21.25 -0.31 -11.93
N PHE A 32 20.64 -0.38 -10.74
CA PHE A 32 19.45 -1.19 -10.53
C PHE A 32 18.27 -0.65 -11.35
N ILE A 33 18.04 0.67 -11.29
CA ILE A 33 16.95 1.33 -12.01
C ILE A 33 17.06 1.10 -13.52
N GLU A 34 18.23 1.33 -14.12
CA GLU A 34 18.42 1.13 -15.56
C GLU A 34 18.32 -0.34 -15.96
N TYR A 35 18.85 -1.26 -15.16
CA TYR A 35 18.70 -2.70 -15.41
C TYR A 35 17.22 -3.13 -15.37
N PHE A 36 16.48 -2.74 -14.33
CA PHE A 36 15.07 -3.10 -14.19
C PHE A 36 14.18 -2.41 -15.20
N LYS A 37 14.48 -1.18 -15.58
CA LYS A 37 13.81 -0.48 -16.69
C LYS A 37 13.98 -1.27 -17.99
N LYS A 38 15.21 -1.67 -18.33
CA LYS A 38 15.46 -2.49 -19.51
C LYS A 38 14.73 -3.82 -19.44
N LEU A 39 14.82 -4.52 -18.32
CA LEU A 39 14.13 -5.80 -18.10
C LEU A 39 12.62 -5.68 -18.30
N GLN A 40 12.00 -4.65 -17.72
CA GLN A 40 10.56 -4.37 -17.88
C GLN A 40 10.21 -4.09 -19.34
N MET A 41 10.94 -3.20 -20.02
CA MET A 41 10.68 -2.88 -21.43
C MET A 41 10.84 -4.11 -22.34
N ASP A 42 11.93 -4.86 -22.18
CA ASP A 42 12.23 -6.05 -23.00
C ASP A 42 11.19 -7.17 -22.77
N THR A 43 10.75 -7.39 -21.52
CA THR A 43 9.75 -8.43 -21.18
C THR A 43 8.43 -8.22 -21.92
N PHE A 44 8.02 -6.96 -22.09
CA PHE A 44 6.76 -6.61 -22.76
C PHE A 44 6.96 -6.11 -24.19
N ASN A 45 8.18 -6.20 -24.75
CA ASN A 45 8.56 -5.64 -26.05
C ASN A 45 8.10 -4.18 -26.23
N MET A 46 8.19 -3.39 -25.16
CA MET A 46 7.66 -2.04 -25.11
C MET A 46 8.64 -1.06 -25.76
N PRO A 47 8.23 -0.27 -26.77
CA PRO A 47 9.11 0.74 -27.35
C PRO A 47 9.17 1.99 -26.47
N THR A 48 10.31 2.69 -26.47
CA THR A 48 10.41 4.03 -25.87
C THR A 48 9.77 5.07 -26.78
N VAL A 49 8.59 5.56 -26.41
CA VAL A 49 7.86 6.60 -27.16
C VAL A 49 7.27 7.64 -26.21
N GLN A 50 7.06 8.85 -26.72
CA GLN A 50 6.39 9.94 -25.99
C GLN A 50 4.88 9.69 -25.98
N ILE A 51 4.25 9.85 -24.82
CA ILE A 51 2.83 9.65 -24.59
C ILE A 51 2.28 10.70 -23.62
N ILE A 52 0.96 10.81 -23.57
CA ILE A 52 0.25 11.52 -22.51
C ILE A 52 -0.22 10.47 -21.50
N LEU A 53 0.35 10.47 -20.30
CA LEU A 53 -0.12 9.66 -19.18
C LEU A 53 -1.04 10.50 -18.29
N ARG A 54 -2.20 9.94 -17.94
CA ARG A 54 -3.10 10.53 -16.94
C ARG A 54 -2.78 9.95 -15.57
N VAL A 55 -2.50 10.84 -14.64
CA VAL A 55 -2.42 10.54 -13.21
C VAL A 55 -3.56 11.28 -12.52
N PHE A 56 -4.24 10.66 -11.58
CA PHE A 56 -5.41 11.20 -10.93
C PHE A 56 -5.08 11.75 -9.54
N LEU A 57 -5.83 12.76 -9.14
CA LEU A 57 -5.89 13.19 -7.75
C LEU A 57 -7.00 12.44 -7.01
N PRO A 58 -6.99 12.41 -5.66
CA PRO A 58 -8.02 11.71 -4.87
C PRO A 58 -9.47 12.15 -5.12
N ASP A 59 -9.70 13.38 -5.59
CA ASP A 59 -11.03 13.85 -6.00
C ASP A 59 -11.46 13.37 -7.41
N GLY A 60 -10.60 12.60 -8.09
CA GLY A 60 -10.80 12.08 -9.44
C GLY A 60 -10.41 13.04 -10.55
N SER A 61 -9.86 14.21 -10.23
CA SER A 61 -9.39 15.15 -11.25
C SER A 61 -8.11 14.62 -11.94
N PRO A 62 -8.02 14.67 -13.28
CA PRO A 62 -6.85 14.18 -14.01
C PRO A 62 -5.74 15.24 -14.10
N VAL A 63 -4.50 14.77 -14.04
CA VAL A 63 -3.26 15.48 -14.33
C VAL A 63 -2.63 14.81 -15.55
N GLU A 64 -2.67 15.49 -16.68
CA GLU A 64 -2.08 15.01 -17.93
C GLU A 64 -0.59 15.37 -18.00
N LEU A 65 0.24 14.35 -18.24
CA LEU A 65 1.71 14.43 -18.23
C LEU A 65 2.27 13.95 -19.57
N ASN A 66 3.13 14.75 -20.18
CA ASN A 66 3.94 14.32 -21.32
C ASN A 66 5.14 13.54 -20.79
N ILE A 67 5.13 12.22 -20.97
CA ILE A 67 6.17 11.30 -20.48
C ILE A 67 6.63 10.35 -21.59
N GLN A 68 7.70 9.59 -21.31
CA GLN A 68 8.06 8.41 -22.08
C GLN A 68 7.47 7.15 -21.46
N THR A 69 7.16 6.15 -22.28
CA THR A 69 6.81 4.79 -21.82
C THR A 69 7.86 4.16 -20.89
N SER A 70 9.12 4.60 -20.99
CA SER A 70 10.24 4.18 -20.15
C SER A 70 10.53 5.07 -18.94
N ASP A 71 9.72 6.12 -18.69
CA ASP A 71 9.88 6.93 -17.48
C ASP A 71 9.47 6.12 -16.24
N ASN A 72 10.30 6.17 -15.20
CA ASN A 72 10.04 5.48 -13.94
C ASN A 72 9.09 6.29 -13.03
N ALA A 73 8.64 5.67 -11.94
CA ALA A 73 7.66 6.26 -11.04
C ALA A 73 8.14 7.56 -10.38
N GLU A 74 9.42 7.67 -10.03
CA GLU A 74 9.98 8.89 -9.46
C GLU A 74 9.93 10.05 -10.45
N ARG A 75 10.27 9.80 -11.72
CA ARG A 75 10.23 10.82 -12.77
C ARG A 75 8.80 11.26 -13.09
N VAL A 76 7.87 10.31 -13.18
CA VAL A 76 6.45 10.61 -13.39
C VAL A 76 5.88 11.42 -12.21
N LEU A 77 6.22 11.05 -10.97
CA LEU A 77 5.81 11.79 -9.77
C LEU A 77 6.36 13.23 -9.78
N GLN A 78 7.65 13.41 -10.08
CA GLN A 78 8.26 14.74 -10.19
C GLN A 78 7.57 15.61 -11.24
N ALA A 79 7.23 15.04 -12.41
CA ALA A 79 6.50 15.74 -13.45
C ALA A 79 5.08 16.15 -12.97
N ALA A 80 4.41 15.29 -12.21
CA ALA A 80 3.10 15.56 -11.64
C ALA A 80 3.13 16.67 -10.57
N ILE A 81 4.06 16.58 -9.61
CA ILE A 81 4.28 17.59 -8.56
C ILE A 81 4.60 18.95 -9.16
N TYR A 82 5.45 18.99 -10.19
CA TYR A 82 5.74 20.22 -10.94
C TYR A 82 4.48 20.77 -11.63
N ARG A 83 3.70 19.92 -12.31
CA ARG A 83 2.46 20.32 -12.99
C ARG A 83 1.42 20.90 -12.02
N LEU A 84 1.38 20.37 -10.79
CA LEU A 84 0.51 20.82 -9.70
C LEU A 84 1.05 22.07 -8.97
N SER A 85 2.19 22.62 -9.39
CA SER A 85 2.86 23.76 -8.74
C SER A 85 3.17 23.52 -7.25
N VAL A 86 3.38 22.28 -6.85
CA VAL A 86 3.84 21.92 -5.50
C VAL A 86 5.36 22.02 -5.48
N SER A 87 5.94 22.48 -4.36
CA SER A 87 7.40 22.59 -4.22
C SER A 87 8.06 21.24 -4.45
N ARG A 88 9.16 21.22 -5.22
CA ARG A 88 9.93 20.00 -5.49
C ARG A 88 10.46 19.37 -4.19
N GLU A 89 10.75 20.17 -3.17
CA GLU A 89 11.18 19.71 -1.85
C GLU A 89 10.12 18.83 -1.17
N LEU A 90 8.84 18.99 -1.54
CA LEU A 90 7.75 18.19 -0.99
C LEU A 90 7.49 16.88 -1.76
N THR A 91 8.25 16.60 -2.83
CA THR A 91 8.02 15.41 -3.69
C THR A 91 8.08 14.11 -2.89
N GLU A 92 8.99 14.01 -1.92
CA GLU A 92 9.20 12.81 -1.10
C GLU A 92 8.01 12.44 -0.20
N TYR A 93 7.11 13.39 0.06
CA TYR A 93 5.91 13.20 0.88
C TYR A 93 4.73 12.65 0.08
N PHE A 94 4.91 12.38 -1.20
CA PHE A 94 3.90 11.81 -2.08
C PHE A 94 4.46 10.56 -2.77
N SER A 95 3.56 9.71 -3.25
CA SER A 95 3.91 8.57 -4.10
C SER A 95 2.76 8.27 -5.07
N LEU A 96 3.07 7.46 -6.08
CA LEU A 96 2.09 6.99 -7.04
C LEU A 96 1.53 5.65 -6.58
N PHE A 97 0.21 5.50 -6.66
CA PHE A 97 -0.51 4.29 -6.29
C PHE A 97 -1.35 3.82 -7.46
N ILE A 98 -1.49 2.50 -7.60
CA ILE A 98 -2.57 1.93 -8.39
C ILE A 98 -3.80 1.88 -7.50
N THR A 99 -4.88 2.51 -7.94
CA THR A 99 -6.20 2.46 -7.32
C THR A 99 -7.17 1.77 -8.26
N HIS A 100 -8.22 1.17 -7.73
CA HIS A 100 -9.31 0.58 -8.50
C HIS A 100 -10.62 1.24 -8.07
N LYS A 101 -11.35 1.78 -9.05
CA LYS A 101 -12.54 2.61 -8.82
C LYS A 101 -13.69 2.15 -9.71
N GLU A 102 -14.52 1.27 -9.18
CA GLU A 102 -15.80 0.91 -9.80
C GLU A 102 -16.81 2.05 -9.66
N ALA A 103 -17.65 2.25 -10.68
CA ALA A 103 -18.65 3.33 -10.68
C ALA A 103 -19.63 3.27 -9.49
N ASN A 104 -19.95 2.06 -9.01
CA ASN A 104 -20.85 1.81 -7.88
C ASN A 104 -20.25 0.86 -6.83
N GLY A 105 -18.93 0.62 -6.89
CA GLY A 105 -18.24 -0.34 -6.03
C GLY A 105 -17.26 0.32 -5.05
N PRO A 106 -16.58 -0.47 -4.21
CA PRO A 106 -15.64 0.06 -3.24
C PRO A 106 -14.39 0.61 -3.93
N PHE A 107 -14.00 1.84 -3.60
CA PHE A 107 -12.66 2.33 -3.93
C PHE A 107 -11.61 1.53 -3.16
N THR A 108 -10.57 1.07 -3.86
CA THR A 108 -9.48 0.31 -3.25
C THR A 108 -8.12 0.83 -3.71
N VAL A 109 -7.18 0.95 -2.78
CA VAL A 109 -5.77 1.19 -3.10
C VAL A 109 -5.11 -0.17 -3.28
N VAL A 110 -4.69 -0.49 -4.49
CA VAL A 110 -4.24 -1.84 -4.86
C VAL A 110 -2.78 -2.03 -4.48
N LYS A 111 -1.91 -1.12 -4.93
CA LYS A 111 -0.48 -1.14 -4.61
C LYS A 111 0.13 0.25 -4.69
N ARG A 112 1.26 0.45 -4.00
CA ARG A 112 2.18 1.55 -4.29
C ARG A 112 3.05 1.15 -5.49
N ILE A 113 3.30 2.08 -6.40
CA ILE A 113 4.27 1.88 -7.48
C ILE A 113 5.66 2.20 -6.92
N ALA A 114 6.57 1.23 -6.92
CA ALA A 114 7.94 1.43 -6.47
C ALA A 114 8.71 2.37 -7.43
N GLY A 115 9.72 3.08 -6.91
CA GLY A 115 10.42 4.13 -7.64
C GLY A 115 11.00 3.69 -8.99
N PHE A 116 11.47 2.45 -9.07
CA PHE A 116 12.07 1.84 -10.25
C PHE A 116 11.06 1.25 -11.25
N GLU A 117 9.78 1.13 -10.88
CA GLU A 117 8.74 0.61 -11.77
C GLU A 117 8.37 1.65 -12.83
N LEU A 118 7.87 1.18 -13.97
CA LEU A 118 7.42 2.03 -15.08
C LEU A 118 5.89 2.23 -15.00
N PRO A 119 5.36 3.39 -14.59
CA PRO A 119 3.94 3.55 -14.30
C PRO A 119 3.02 3.25 -15.50
N PHE A 120 3.43 3.66 -16.71
CA PHE A 120 2.70 3.34 -17.93
C PHE A 120 2.56 1.84 -18.15
N LEU A 121 3.66 1.10 -18.00
CA LEU A 121 3.64 -0.35 -18.20
C LEU A 121 2.83 -1.06 -17.12
N THR A 122 2.94 -0.60 -15.87
CA THR A 122 2.17 -1.12 -14.74
C THR A 122 0.67 -1.01 -14.99
N ILE A 123 0.18 0.16 -15.44
CA ILE A 123 -1.25 0.33 -15.72
C ILE A 123 -1.68 -0.39 -17.00
N TRP A 124 -0.85 -0.36 -18.04
CA TRP A 124 -1.12 -1.02 -19.32
C TRP A 124 -1.31 -2.54 -19.17
N ASN A 125 -0.50 -3.17 -18.32
CA ASN A 125 -0.57 -4.62 -18.06
C ASN A 125 -1.78 -5.05 -17.22
N LEU A 126 -2.52 -4.13 -16.60
CA LEU A 126 -3.74 -4.47 -15.86
C LEU A 126 -4.94 -4.69 -16.79
N GLU A 127 -4.88 -4.18 -18.03
CA GLU A 127 -5.90 -4.37 -19.08
C GLU A 127 -7.34 -4.03 -18.64
N ASP A 128 -7.51 -3.09 -17.72
CA ASP A 128 -8.81 -2.69 -17.18
C ASP A 128 -8.82 -1.18 -16.83
N ASP A 129 -9.75 -0.46 -17.46
CA ASP A 129 -9.92 1.00 -17.34
C ASP A 129 -10.41 1.45 -15.96
N LEU A 130 -10.85 0.53 -15.10
CA LEU A 130 -11.22 0.80 -13.71
C LEU A 130 -10.00 1.02 -12.81
N PHE A 131 -8.80 0.61 -13.24
CA PHE A 131 -7.56 0.92 -12.56
C PHE A 131 -7.04 2.29 -12.96
N GLN A 132 -6.51 3.03 -11.98
CA GLN A 132 -5.98 4.37 -12.16
C GLN A 132 -4.66 4.51 -11.43
N ILE A 133 -3.80 5.41 -11.93
CA ILE A 133 -2.62 5.86 -11.19
C ILE A 133 -3.05 7.10 -10.40
N GLU A 134 -2.98 7.06 -9.08
CA GLU A 134 -3.36 8.16 -8.20
C GLU A 134 -2.16 8.69 -7.40
N ILE A 135 -2.06 10.01 -7.22
CA ILE A 135 -1.09 10.62 -6.31
C ILE A 135 -1.68 10.63 -4.91
N ARG A 136 -0.95 10.06 -3.96
CA ARG A 136 -1.34 10.08 -2.54
C ARG A 136 -0.17 10.47 -1.67
N LYS A 137 -0.46 10.99 -0.48
CA LYS A 137 0.53 11.23 0.57
C LYS A 137 1.24 9.92 0.93
N TRP A 138 2.55 9.98 1.15
CA TRP A 138 3.41 8.84 1.45
C TRP A 138 4.23 9.05 2.73
N TYR A 139 3.51 9.30 3.81
CA TYR A 139 4.02 9.31 5.17
C TYR A 139 2.92 8.88 6.14
N MET A 140 3.32 8.36 7.30
CA MET A 140 2.39 7.73 8.25
C MET A 140 2.06 8.63 9.42
N THR A 141 2.93 9.59 9.71
CA THR A 141 2.81 10.47 10.89
C THR A 141 1.91 11.68 10.59
N PRO A 142 0.76 11.86 11.28
CA PRO A 142 -0.12 13.02 11.05
C PRO A 142 0.56 14.38 11.29
N SER A 143 1.51 14.47 12.23
CA SER A 143 2.21 15.73 12.50
C SER A 143 3.09 16.22 11.34
N THR A 144 3.44 15.34 10.39
CA THR A 144 4.13 15.73 9.15
C THR A 144 3.29 16.66 8.29
N ASP A 145 1.95 16.63 8.42
CA ASP A 145 1.05 17.57 7.74
C ASP A 145 1.45 19.02 8.00
N ALA A 146 1.91 19.36 9.22
CA ALA A 146 2.29 20.72 9.57
C ALA A 146 3.39 21.30 8.65
N MET A 147 4.32 20.46 8.18
CA MET A 147 5.35 20.88 7.22
C MET A 147 4.76 21.17 5.85
N LEU A 148 3.82 20.33 5.40
CA LEU A 148 3.16 20.50 4.09
C LEU A 148 2.15 21.65 4.11
N MET A 149 1.53 21.92 5.26
CA MET A 149 0.55 23.00 5.41
C MET A 149 1.15 24.41 5.27
N GLY A 150 2.49 24.55 5.18
CA GLY A 150 3.14 25.78 4.76
C GLY A 150 2.97 26.12 3.26
N SER A 151 2.45 25.20 2.44
CA SER A 151 2.24 25.37 1.00
C SER A 151 0.77 25.20 0.62
N SER A 152 0.16 26.21 -0.01
CA SER A 152 -1.25 26.19 -0.43
C SER A 152 -1.60 25.04 -1.37
N ASN A 153 -0.69 24.70 -2.29
CA ASN A 153 -0.89 23.60 -3.23
C ASN A 153 -0.76 22.24 -2.54
N ALA A 154 0.13 22.09 -1.56
CA ALA A 154 0.22 20.87 -0.77
C ALA A 154 -0.99 20.71 0.17
N ILE A 155 -1.49 21.79 0.79
CA ILE A 155 -2.76 21.80 1.53
C ILE A 155 -3.88 21.24 0.67
N HIS A 156 -3.95 21.66 -0.60
CA HIS A 156 -5.00 21.17 -1.49
C HIS A 156 -4.94 19.65 -1.70
N LEU A 157 -3.75 19.07 -1.91
CA LEU A 157 -3.57 17.63 -2.09
C LEU A 157 -3.90 16.84 -0.81
N LEU A 158 -3.48 17.33 0.35
CA LEU A 158 -3.83 16.72 1.63
C LEU A 158 -5.33 16.77 1.89
N TYR A 159 -5.94 17.91 1.62
CA TYR A 159 -7.37 18.13 1.80
C TYR A 159 -8.19 17.15 0.96
N ILE A 160 -7.97 17.08 -0.35
CA ILE A 160 -8.78 16.20 -1.21
C ILE A 160 -8.60 14.72 -0.86
N GLN A 161 -7.42 14.30 -0.41
CA GLN A 161 -7.22 12.94 0.10
C GLN A 161 -8.00 12.71 1.40
N ALA A 162 -7.91 13.63 2.36
CA ALA A 162 -8.62 13.54 3.63
C ALA A 162 -10.14 13.50 3.43
N VAL A 163 -10.66 14.27 2.47
CA VAL A 163 -12.08 14.23 2.09
C VAL A 163 -12.47 12.87 1.51
N GLN A 164 -11.67 12.31 0.60
CA GLN A 164 -11.92 10.98 0.03
C GLN A 164 -11.96 9.91 1.13
N GLU A 165 -10.97 9.90 2.03
CA GLU A 165 -10.87 8.94 3.14
C GLU A 165 -12.03 9.09 4.14
N PHE A 166 -12.47 10.32 4.42
CA PHE A 166 -13.66 10.59 5.23
C PHE A 166 -14.95 10.09 4.57
N GLN A 167 -15.15 10.35 3.27
CA GLN A 167 -16.32 9.86 2.51
C GLN A 167 -16.36 8.34 2.41
N MET A 168 -15.20 7.69 2.35
CA MET A 168 -15.05 6.23 2.36
C MET A 168 -15.23 5.61 3.76
N ASN A 169 -15.47 6.40 4.80
CA ASN A 169 -15.56 5.98 6.20
C ASN A 169 -14.29 5.24 6.70
N TRP A 170 -13.11 5.61 6.20
CA TRP A 170 -11.84 5.07 6.70
C TRP A 170 -11.46 5.69 8.04
N THR A 171 -11.91 6.93 8.28
CA THR A 171 -11.76 7.63 9.55
C THR A 171 -12.96 7.38 10.46
N ARG A 172 -12.77 7.52 11.78
CA ARG A 172 -13.82 7.30 12.80
C ARG A 172 -14.02 8.55 13.66
N PRO A 173 -14.67 9.60 13.13
CA PRO A 173 -14.98 10.81 13.90
C PRO A 173 -16.09 10.57 14.92
N THR A 174 -16.09 11.33 16.01
CA THR A 174 -17.28 11.45 16.88
C THR A 174 -18.43 12.12 16.12
N LYS A 175 -19.64 12.09 16.69
CA LYS A 175 -20.81 12.75 16.07
C LYS A 175 -20.58 14.25 15.90
N GLU A 176 -20.00 14.89 16.90
CA GLU A 176 -19.67 16.32 16.90
C GLU A 176 -18.58 16.63 15.88
N GLN A 177 -17.50 15.83 15.84
CA GLN A 177 -16.45 15.98 14.83
C GLN A 177 -17.01 15.81 13.42
N LYS A 178 -17.89 14.83 13.19
CA LYS A 178 -18.50 14.59 11.88
C LYS A 178 -19.35 15.79 11.42
N GLN A 179 -20.19 16.34 12.30
CA GLN A 179 -21.00 17.52 11.99
C GLN A 179 -20.12 18.73 11.65
N GLU A 180 -19.04 18.94 12.40
CA GLU A 180 -18.12 20.05 12.15
C GLU A 180 -17.34 19.85 10.85
N LEU A 181 -16.86 18.64 10.56
CA LEU A 181 -16.22 18.30 9.28
C LEU A 181 -17.17 18.55 8.10
N GLU A 182 -18.42 18.13 8.19
CA GLU A 182 -19.46 18.38 7.15
C GLU A 182 -19.67 19.88 6.94
N SER A 183 -19.78 20.66 8.02
CA SER A 183 -19.86 22.14 7.99
C SER A 183 -18.62 22.78 7.33
N LEU A 184 -17.43 22.27 7.61
CA LEU A 184 -16.18 22.76 7.00
C LEU A 184 -16.06 22.42 5.51
N LEU A 185 -16.57 21.25 5.09
CA LEU A 185 -16.68 20.87 3.67
C LEU A 185 -17.58 21.84 2.91
N GLU A 186 -18.77 22.15 3.44
CA GLU A 186 -19.72 23.09 2.83
C GLU A 186 -19.13 24.50 2.68
N LYS A 187 -18.35 24.95 3.67
CA LYS A 187 -17.67 26.26 3.65
C LYS A 187 -16.40 26.27 2.78
N GLY A 188 -15.89 25.11 2.39
CA GLY A 188 -14.63 24.97 1.66
C GLY A 188 -13.38 25.35 2.47
N ASN A 189 -13.45 25.26 3.81
CA ASN A 189 -12.33 25.66 4.67
C ASN A 189 -11.30 24.52 4.84
N LYS A 190 -10.35 24.45 3.90
CA LYS A 190 -9.39 23.36 3.79
C LYS A 190 -8.47 23.22 5.02
N CYS A 191 -7.98 24.33 5.56
CA CYS A 191 -7.02 24.31 6.67
C CYS A 191 -7.69 23.82 7.96
N GLU A 192 -8.83 24.42 8.33
CA GLU A 192 -9.58 24.00 9.53
C GLU A 192 -10.07 22.55 9.41
N PHE A 193 -10.47 22.10 8.20
CA PHE A 193 -10.82 20.71 7.94
C PHE A 193 -9.65 19.76 8.26
N LEU A 194 -8.45 20.08 7.76
CA LEU A 194 -7.24 19.27 8.02
C LEU A 194 -6.84 19.30 9.50
N GLU A 195 -6.89 20.46 10.15
CA GLU A 195 -6.59 20.61 11.59
C GLU A 195 -7.54 19.81 12.48
N LEU A 196 -8.82 19.73 12.11
CA LEU A 196 -9.79 18.88 12.80
C LEU A 196 -9.56 17.40 12.51
N THR A 197 -9.30 17.04 11.24
CA THR A 197 -9.13 15.65 10.83
C THR A 197 -7.89 15.01 11.46
N GLN A 198 -6.83 15.77 11.74
CA GLN A 198 -5.66 15.29 12.50
C GLN A 198 -6.01 14.75 13.90
N LYS A 199 -7.17 15.14 14.47
CA LYS A 199 -7.66 14.71 15.78
C LYS A 199 -8.68 13.57 15.68
N VAL A 200 -9.00 13.11 14.47
CA VAL A 200 -9.98 12.05 14.21
C VAL A 200 -9.29 10.69 14.24
N GLU A 201 -9.93 9.69 14.83
CA GLU A 201 -9.41 8.33 14.86
C GLU A 201 -9.24 7.77 13.43
N PHE A 202 -8.12 7.09 13.19
CA PHE A 202 -7.71 6.53 11.91
C PHE A 202 -7.43 7.53 10.77
N TYR A 203 -7.26 8.82 11.07
CA TYR A 203 -6.70 9.73 10.06
C TYR A 203 -5.28 9.33 9.66
N GLY A 204 -5.03 9.26 8.34
CA GLY A 204 -3.75 8.82 7.79
C GLY A 204 -3.54 7.31 7.78
N TYR A 205 -4.58 6.52 8.05
CA TYR A 205 -4.55 5.07 7.94
C TYR A 205 -5.00 4.65 6.56
N LEU A 206 -4.30 3.67 6.00
CA LEU A 206 -4.82 2.88 4.89
C LEU A 206 -5.77 1.84 5.47
N GLN A 207 -6.99 1.78 4.96
CA GLN A 207 -7.87 0.61 5.13
C GLN A 207 -7.82 -0.22 3.85
N VAL A 208 -7.48 -1.51 3.98
CA VAL A 208 -7.55 -2.43 2.83
C VAL A 208 -8.98 -2.90 2.60
N GLY A 209 -9.26 -3.40 1.39
CA GLY A 209 -10.56 -3.95 1.02
C GLY A 209 -10.91 -5.23 1.78
N SER A 210 -11.99 -5.90 1.38
CA SER A 210 -12.48 -7.10 2.05
C SER A 210 -11.40 -8.18 2.19
N CYS A 211 -11.21 -8.65 3.41
CA CYS A 211 -10.24 -9.68 3.76
C CYS A 211 -10.91 -10.78 4.57
N THR A 212 -10.34 -11.98 4.54
CA THR A 212 -10.70 -13.06 5.48
C THR A 212 -9.51 -13.48 6.32
N SER A 213 -9.76 -14.09 7.46
CA SER A 213 -8.75 -14.45 8.45
C SER A 213 -8.95 -15.88 8.95
N ASN A 214 -7.87 -16.51 9.40
CA ASN A 214 -7.95 -17.76 10.17
C ASN A 214 -8.24 -17.53 11.67
N TYR A 215 -8.44 -16.27 12.08
CA TYR A 215 -8.62 -15.81 13.45
C TYR A 215 -9.86 -14.91 13.56
N PRO A 216 -10.63 -14.97 14.66
CA PRO A 216 -10.49 -15.94 15.77
C PRO A 216 -10.97 -17.34 15.38
N GLU A 217 -11.76 -17.44 14.31
CA GLU A 217 -12.24 -18.67 13.69
C GLU A 217 -11.89 -18.67 12.19
N PRO A 218 -11.79 -19.84 11.52
CA PRO A 218 -11.60 -19.89 10.08
C PRO A 218 -12.66 -19.09 9.32
N ASP A 219 -12.20 -18.36 8.30
CA ASP A 219 -13.00 -17.56 7.38
C ASP A 219 -13.77 -16.41 8.05
N SER A 220 -13.27 -15.95 9.20
CA SER A 220 -13.73 -14.69 9.81
C SER A 220 -13.42 -13.52 8.88
N GLU A 221 -14.38 -12.62 8.68
CA GLU A 221 -14.15 -11.37 7.96
C GLU A 221 -13.24 -10.47 8.79
N VAL A 222 -12.35 -9.74 8.13
CA VAL A 222 -11.46 -8.80 8.83
C VAL A 222 -11.36 -7.48 8.08
N THR A 223 -11.55 -6.38 8.82
CA THR A 223 -11.18 -5.04 8.36
C THR A 223 -9.82 -4.70 8.93
N VAL A 224 -8.83 -4.43 8.06
CA VAL A 224 -7.47 -4.10 8.46
C VAL A 224 -7.19 -2.64 8.13
N SER A 225 -6.79 -1.89 9.14
CA SER A 225 -6.37 -0.50 9.02
C SER A 225 -4.93 -0.36 9.50
N ILE A 226 -4.06 0.23 8.69
CA ILE A 226 -2.64 0.40 8.99
C ILE A 226 -2.22 1.85 8.77
N GLY A 227 -1.56 2.42 9.76
CA GLY A 227 -1.15 3.82 9.72
C GLY A 227 -0.56 4.27 11.04
N SER A 228 0.03 5.46 11.06
CA SER A 228 0.79 5.94 12.22
C SER A 228 1.83 4.87 12.65
N ASN A 229 1.84 4.43 13.91
CA ASN A 229 2.74 3.40 14.40
C ASN A 229 1.99 2.13 14.86
N GLU A 230 0.90 1.79 14.16
CA GLU A 230 0.05 0.64 14.53
C GLU A 230 -0.67 -0.01 13.36
N MET A 231 -1.14 -1.23 13.60
CA MET A 231 -2.04 -2.00 12.75
C MET A 231 -3.26 -2.41 13.58
N ASN A 232 -4.45 -2.10 13.08
CA ASN A 232 -5.73 -2.44 13.70
C ASN A 232 -6.48 -3.47 12.84
N CYS A 233 -6.86 -4.59 13.43
CA CYS A 233 -7.64 -5.65 12.80
C CYS A 233 -8.97 -5.81 13.55
N CYS A 234 -10.08 -5.52 12.88
CA CYS A 234 -11.43 -5.74 13.38
C CYS A 234 -11.98 -7.01 12.74
N PHE A 235 -12.03 -8.10 13.51
CA PHE A 235 -12.52 -9.41 13.08
C PHE A 235 -14.00 -9.54 13.36
N GLN A 236 -14.73 -10.13 12.42
CA GLN A 236 -16.12 -10.53 12.56
C GLN A 236 -16.24 -12.01 12.20
N THR A 237 -16.61 -12.81 13.20
CA THR A 237 -16.84 -14.25 13.02
C THR A 237 -18.12 -14.50 12.21
N PRO A 238 -18.25 -15.67 11.54
CA PRO A 238 -19.51 -16.07 10.92
C PRO A 238 -20.69 -16.13 11.90
N GLY A 239 -20.41 -16.34 13.21
CA GLY A 239 -21.39 -16.29 14.29
C GLY A 239 -21.79 -14.89 14.75
N GLY A 240 -21.25 -13.83 14.14
CA GLY A 240 -21.56 -12.43 14.45
C GLY A 240 -20.81 -11.84 15.65
N HIS A 241 -19.91 -12.59 16.28
CA HIS A 241 -19.01 -12.07 17.31
C HIS A 241 -17.92 -11.18 16.69
N THR A 242 -17.69 -10.01 17.29
CA THR A 242 -16.67 -9.06 16.85
C THR A 242 -15.50 -9.03 17.84
N GLU A 243 -14.27 -9.11 17.32
CA GLU A 243 -13.05 -8.99 18.11
C GLU A 243 -12.12 -7.94 17.49
N ASN A 244 -11.57 -7.04 18.31
CA ASN A 244 -10.64 -6.00 17.84
C ASN A 244 -9.23 -6.27 18.36
N LEU A 245 -8.28 -6.33 17.45
CA LEU A 245 -6.85 -6.47 17.73
C LEU A 245 -6.10 -5.22 17.26
N ARG A 246 -5.61 -4.42 18.19
CA ARG A 246 -4.80 -3.23 17.93
C ARG A 246 -3.36 -3.51 18.34
N LEU A 247 -2.45 -3.46 17.38
CA LEU A 247 -1.03 -3.80 17.57
C LEU A 247 -0.17 -2.58 17.28
N ASN A 248 0.68 -2.19 18.23
CA ASN A 248 1.79 -1.32 17.89
C ASN A 248 2.77 -2.11 17.01
N ILE A 249 3.35 -1.46 16.00
CA ILE A 249 4.26 -2.17 15.08
C ILE A 249 5.46 -2.78 15.80
N LYS A 250 5.91 -2.21 16.94
CA LYS A 250 6.98 -2.78 17.77
C LYS A 250 6.64 -4.14 18.41
N ASP A 251 5.36 -4.48 18.51
CA ASP A 251 4.88 -5.73 19.10
C ASP A 251 4.67 -6.83 18.04
N LEU A 252 4.89 -6.50 16.76
CA LEU A 252 5.03 -7.47 15.68
C LEU A 252 6.43 -8.05 15.72
N ASN A 253 6.53 -9.39 15.72
CA ASN A 253 7.81 -10.07 15.69
C ASN A 253 8.32 -10.17 14.25
N CYS A 254 7.44 -10.59 13.33
CA CYS A 254 7.72 -10.70 11.91
C CYS A 254 6.41 -10.81 11.09
N TRP A 255 6.52 -10.68 9.77
CA TRP A 255 5.44 -10.98 8.84
C TRP A 255 5.98 -11.53 7.52
N HIS A 256 5.12 -12.24 6.80
CA HIS A 256 5.40 -12.87 5.52
C HIS A 256 4.24 -12.62 4.57
N VAL A 257 4.57 -12.38 3.29
CA VAL A 257 3.59 -12.36 2.21
C VAL A 257 3.79 -13.62 1.37
N ASN A 258 2.74 -14.44 1.27
CA ASN A 258 2.79 -15.68 0.50
C ASN A 258 1.82 -15.62 -0.66
N LEU A 259 2.19 -16.23 -1.79
CA LEU A 259 1.23 -16.57 -2.83
C LEU A 259 0.44 -17.80 -2.37
N PHE A 260 -0.87 -17.68 -2.29
CA PHE A 260 -1.75 -18.80 -2.05
C PHE A 260 -1.95 -19.57 -3.36
N GLN A 261 -1.55 -20.83 -3.38
CA GLN A 261 -1.85 -21.76 -4.46
C GLN A 261 -2.96 -22.70 -4.00
N PRO A 262 -4.20 -22.56 -4.50
CA PRO A 262 -5.26 -23.49 -4.14
C PRO A 262 -4.88 -24.92 -4.58
N LYS A 263 -5.11 -25.90 -3.70
CA LYS A 263 -4.78 -27.32 -3.93
C LYS A 263 -5.59 -27.96 -5.06
N LYS A 264 -6.62 -27.29 -5.58
CA LYS A 264 -7.38 -27.68 -6.76
C LYS A 264 -7.47 -26.47 -7.70
N PRO A 265 -7.21 -26.64 -9.01
CA PRO A 265 -7.53 -25.62 -10.00
C PRO A 265 -9.05 -25.59 -10.16
N GLU A 266 -9.74 -24.90 -9.26
CA GLU A 266 -11.08 -24.42 -9.58
C GLU A 266 -10.97 -23.28 -10.59
N VAL A 267 -11.98 -23.15 -11.43
CA VAL A 267 -12.09 -22.17 -12.52
C VAL A 267 -12.21 -20.76 -11.92
N LEU A 268 -11.12 -20.26 -11.38
CA LEU A 268 -10.99 -18.86 -10.96
C LEU A 268 -10.50 -18.08 -12.16
N SER A 269 -11.18 -16.95 -12.41
CA SER A 269 -10.78 -15.96 -13.40
C SER A 269 -9.29 -15.65 -13.27
N THR A 270 -8.63 -15.54 -14.41
CA THR A 270 -7.17 -15.57 -14.59
C THR A 270 -6.38 -14.46 -13.89
N ASN A 271 -7.01 -13.55 -13.13
CA ASN A 271 -6.38 -12.30 -12.66
C ASN A 271 -6.40 -12.05 -11.14
N HIS A 272 -6.92 -12.96 -10.31
CA HIS A 272 -6.89 -12.77 -8.85
C HIS A 272 -5.94 -13.76 -8.16
N GLN A 273 -4.66 -13.42 -8.11
CA GLN A 273 -3.73 -14.12 -7.21
C GLN A 273 -4.24 -13.96 -5.78
N GLN A 274 -4.64 -15.05 -5.12
CA GLN A 274 -4.88 -15.03 -3.69
C GLN A 274 -3.53 -14.84 -3.00
N LEU A 275 -3.39 -13.77 -2.21
CA LEU A 275 -2.22 -13.53 -1.38
C LEU A 275 -2.60 -13.71 0.09
N GLU A 276 -1.63 -14.16 0.87
CA GLU A 276 -1.73 -14.27 2.32
C GLU A 276 -0.73 -13.33 2.97
N PHE A 277 -1.22 -12.49 3.87
CA PHE A 277 -0.43 -11.70 4.78
C PHE A 277 -0.44 -12.41 6.15
N LYS A 278 0.67 -13.04 6.51
CA LYS A 278 0.82 -13.80 7.75
C LYS A 278 1.74 -13.04 8.70
N PHE A 279 1.28 -12.74 9.91
CA PHE A 279 2.09 -12.01 10.89
C PHE A 279 2.10 -12.70 12.26
N GLN A 280 3.19 -12.50 12.99
CA GLN A 280 3.38 -12.98 14.34
C GLN A 280 3.42 -11.81 15.32
N TYR A 281 2.71 -11.91 16.43
CA TYR A 281 2.72 -10.88 17.47
C TYR A 281 2.71 -11.47 18.89
N GLY A 282 3.17 -10.66 19.85
CA GLY A 282 3.19 -10.98 21.27
C GLY A 282 4.59 -11.28 21.83
N GLN A 283 4.79 -10.95 23.11
CA GLN A 283 6.05 -11.17 23.83
C GLN A 283 5.96 -12.43 24.71
N GLY A 284 7.03 -13.23 24.79
CA GLY A 284 7.13 -14.40 25.68
C GLY A 284 7.03 -15.75 24.97
N SER A 285 6.57 -16.79 25.69
CA SER A 285 6.68 -18.20 25.31
C SER A 285 5.62 -18.76 24.35
N SER A 286 4.63 -17.95 23.91
CA SER A 286 3.58 -18.39 22.97
C SER A 286 3.16 -17.28 21.99
N PRO A 287 4.05 -16.85 21.09
CA PRO A 287 3.70 -15.88 20.07
C PRO A 287 2.61 -16.44 19.15
N ARG A 288 1.64 -15.59 18.76
CA ARG A 288 0.48 -16.01 17.96
C ARG A 288 0.67 -15.64 16.50
N TRP A 289 0.27 -16.54 15.61
CA TRP A 289 0.25 -16.32 14.17
C TRP A 289 -1.17 -16.07 13.68
N ILE A 290 -1.36 -14.98 12.94
CA ILE A 290 -2.60 -14.69 12.23
C ILE A 290 -2.30 -14.62 10.74
N THR A 291 -3.18 -15.19 9.92
CA THR A 291 -3.10 -15.18 8.47
C THR A 291 -4.32 -14.47 7.92
N ILE A 292 -4.08 -13.39 7.18
CA ILE A 292 -5.10 -12.60 6.49
C ILE A 292 -4.99 -12.89 5.00
N ARG A 293 -6.09 -13.33 4.38
CA ARG A 293 -6.21 -13.53 2.93
C ARG A 293 -6.73 -12.24 2.31
N THR A 294 -5.93 -11.66 1.43
CA THR A 294 -6.24 -10.35 0.82
C THR A 294 -5.44 -10.15 -0.46
N GLY A 295 -6.02 -9.50 -1.48
CA GLY A 295 -5.29 -9.08 -2.66
C GLY A 295 -4.25 -7.97 -2.39
N GLN A 296 -4.29 -7.34 -1.21
CA GLN A 296 -3.44 -6.19 -0.85
C GLN A 296 -2.31 -6.57 0.13
N ALA A 297 -1.90 -7.85 0.18
CA ALA A 297 -0.89 -8.32 1.13
C ALA A 297 0.48 -7.61 0.96
N PHE A 298 0.92 -7.40 -0.28
CA PHE A 298 2.14 -6.62 -0.55
C PHE A 298 2.00 -5.15 -0.14
N LEU A 299 0.81 -4.57 -0.27
CA LEU A 299 0.56 -3.20 0.16
C LEU A 299 0.66 -3.08 1.69
N LEU A 300 0.06 -4.01 2.44
CA LEU A 300 0.22 -4.08 3.90
C LEU A 300 1.69 -4.16 4.29
N SER A 301 2.45 -5.06 3.66
CA SER A 301 3.90 -5.16 3.90
C SER A 301 4.64 -3.86 3.57
N THR A 302 4.23 -3.15 2.52
CA THR A 302 4.86 -1.88 2.11
C THR A 302 4.60 -0.78 3.15
N TYR A 303 3.39 -0.73 3.71
CA TYR A 303 3.05 0.20 4.79
C TYR A 303 3.81 -0.12 6.08
N LEU A 304 3.92 -1.40 6.48
CA LEU A 304 4.71 -1.78 7.65
C LEU A 304 6.18 -1.36 7.53
N LYS A 305 6.80 -1.63 6.37
CA LYS A 305 8.18 -1.18 6.09
C LYS A 305 8.30 0.34 6.20
N LYS A 306 7.34 1.09 5.66
CA LYS A 306 7.34 2.56 5.74
C LYS A 306 7.19 3.06 7.18
N ILE A 307 6.33 2.45 7.98
CA ILE A 307 6.19 2.78 9.40
C ILE A 307 7.52 2.54 10.13
N LEU A 308 8.17 1.40 9.92
CA LEU A 308 9.46 1.09 10.55
C LEU A 308 10.57 2.07 10.15
N LEU A 309 10.55 2.59 8.93
CA LEU A 309 11.49 3.62 8.48
C LEU A 309 11.24 4.98 9.16
N GLU A 310 9.98 5.36 9.38
CA GLU A 310 9.61 6.62 10.06
C GLU A 310 9.75 6.56 11.58
N PHE A 311 9.51 5.37 12.16
CA PHE A 311 9.59 5.10 13.59
C PHE A 311 10.65 4.02 13.87
N PRO A 312 11.94 4.31 13.64
CA PRO A 312 12.99 3.33 13.85
C PRO A 312 13.02 2.88 15.32
N VAL A 313 12.60 1.64 15.56
CA VAL A 313 12.67 1.02 16.88
C VAL A 313 14.09 0.50 17.08
N GLN A 314 14.72 0.82 18.21
CA GLN A 314 16.07 0.38 18.58
C GLN A 314 16.27 -1.16 18.67
N LYS A 315 15.27 -1.99 18.35
CA LYS A 315 15.24 -3.45 18.56
C LYS A 315 14.68 -4.29 17.40
N PHE A 316 14.55 -3.78 16.18
CA PHE A 316 14.25 -4.69 15.07
C PHE A 316 15.54 -5.32 14.53
N LYS A 317 15.79 -6.55 14.96
CA LYS A 317 16.53 -7.51 14.13
C LYS A 317 15.61 -7.82 12.96
N GLU A 318 15.98 -7.38 11.78
CA GLU A 318 15.38 -7.85 10.53
C GLU A 318 15.82 -9.31 10.33
N GLU A 319 15.22 -10.24 11.06
CA GLU A 319 15.38 -11.67 10.81
C GLU A 319 14.29 -12.09 9.82
N LEU A 320 14.62 -12.00 8.53
CA LEU A 320 13.98 -12.80 7.51
C LEU A 320 14.35 -14.27 7.77
N GLU A 321 13.71 -14.91 8.75
CA GLU A 321 13.74 -16.37 8.82
C GLU A 321 12.82 -16.92 7.72
N ILE A 322 13.51 -17.47 6.72
CA ILE A 322 12.96 -18.25 5.63
C ILE A 322 12.39 -19.53 6.23
N VAL A 323 11.06 -19.64 6.28
CA VAL A 323 10.43 -20.92 6.61
C VAL A 323 10.64 -21.87 5.43
N SER A 324 11.56 -22.80 5.63
CA SER A 324 11.67 -24.00 4.80
C SER A 324 10.35 -24.78 4.89
N PHE A 325 9.84 -25.26 3.75
CA PHE A 325 8.68 -26.18 3.69
C PHE A 325 8.88 -27.50 4.45
N LYS A 326 10.01 -27.70 5.15
CA LYS A 326 10.28 -28.86 6.00
C LYS A 326 9.76 -28.74 7.43
N ASP A 327 9.38 -27.54 7.90
CA ASP A 327 8.99 -27.36 9.32
C ASP A 327 7.48 -27.45 9.60
N LEU A 328 6.68 -27.90 8.62
CA LEU A 328 5.27 -28.28 8.79
C LEU A 328 5.07 -29.78 9.04
N ARG A 329 5.92 -30.39 9.88
CA ARG A 329 5.63 -31.69 10.49
C ARG A 329 5.74 -31.60 12.00
N CYS A 330 4.60 -31.29 12.62
CA CYS A 330 4.04 -32.00 13.76
C CYS A 330 2.56 -31.60 13.87
#